data_AF-A0A531KWC4-F1
#
_entry.id   AF-A0A531KWC4-F1
#
_cell.length_a   1.000
_cell.length_b   1.000
_cell.length_c   1.000
_cell.angle_alpha   90.00
_cell.angle_beta   90.00
_cell.angle_gamma   90.00
#
_symmetry.space_group_name_H-M   'P 1'
#
loop_
_entity.id
_entity.type
_entity.pdbx_description
1 polymer ?
#
loop_
_entity_poly.entity_id
_entity_poly.type
_entity_poly.pdbx_seq_one_letter_code
_entity_poly.pdbx_strand_id
1 'polypeptide(L)'
;VIEGYGVARRCRDGCKIGPLFSNSLDVASRLFAGLAGTSGPGNVHLDVPETSGQFAARLTSAGLEPGFETARMYRGKAPQLAQSGVFAITTLELG
;
A
#
# COMPACT_ATOMS: atom_id res chain seq x y z
N VAL A 1 -15.77 -4.86 15.59
CA VAL A 1 -14.50 -4.10 15.67
C VAL A 1 -14.05 -3.78 14.25
N ILE A 2 -13.45 -2.63 13.98
CA ILE A 2 -12.86 -2.31 12.67
C ILE A 2 -11.42 -2.86 12.66
N GLU A 3 -11.09 -3.72 11.69
CA GLU A 3 -9.79 -4.44 11.64
C GLU A 3 -8.77 -3.83 10.68
N GLY A 4 -9.23 -2.90 9.81
CA GLY A 4 -8.40 -2.19 8.86
C GLY A 4 -9.24 -1.31 7.94
N TYR A 5 -8.57 -0.48 7.15
CA TYR A 5 -9.18 0.32 6.09
C TYR A 5 -8.19 0.57 4.96
N GLY A 6 -8.70 0.92 3.79
CA GLY A 6 -7.88 1.41 2.69
C GLY A 6 -8.67 2.36 1.80
N VAL A 7 -7.94 3.16 1.02
CA VAL A 7 -8.52 4.15 0.11
C VAL A 7 -8.05 3.86 -1.31
N ALA A 8 -8.98 3.92 -2.26
CA ALA A 8 -8.70 3.88 -3.69
C ALA A 8 -9.06 5.25 -4.29
N ARG A 9 -8.15 5.85 -5.06
CA ARG A 9 -8.35 7.12 -5.75
C ARG A 9 -8.06 7.00 -7.23
N ARG A 10 -8.95 7.54 -8.07
CA ARG A 10 -8.74 7.57 -9.52
C ARG A 10 -7.54 8.45 -9.86
N CYS A 11 -6.72 7.99 -10.80
CA CYS A 11 -5.55 8.69 -11.31
C CYS A 11 -5.71 8.97 -12.81
N ARG A 12 -4.73 9.66 -13.41
CA ARG A 12 -4.71 9.89 -14.86
C ARG A 12 -4.65 8.56 -15.63
N ASP A 13 -3.82 7.64 -15.14
CA ASP A 13 -3.83 6.24 -15.53
C ASP A 13 -4.29 5.41 -14.33
N GLY A 14 -5.37 4.65 -14.51
CA GLY A 14 -5.90 3.73 -13.52
C GLY A 14 -6.25 4.33 -12.15
N CYS A 15 -5.82 3.63 -11.09
CA CYS A 15 -6.18 3.90 -9.71
C CYS A 15 -4.96 3.76 -8.78
N LYS A 16 -4.90 4.58 -7.74
CA LYS A 16 -3.91 4.45 -6.67
C LYS A 16 -4.60 4.04 -5.37
N ILE A 17 -4.11 2.96 -4.76
CA ILE A 17 -4.52 2.49 -3.44
C ILE A 17 -3.52 3.00 -2.41
N GLY A 18 -4.00 3.74 -1.42
CA GLY A 18 -3.17 4.36 -0.39
C GLY A 18 -3.96 5.39 0.43
N PRO A 19 -3.92 5.32 1.78
CA PRO A 19 -3.25 4.29 2.57
C PRO A 19 -3.97 2.94 2.51
N LEU A 20 -3.28 1.89 2.95
CA LEU A 20 -3.88 0.60 3.31
C LEU A 20 -3.31 0.16 4.65
N PHE A 21 -4.16 0.23 5.69
CA PHE A 21 -3.78 -0.06 7.07
C PHE A 21 -4.60 -1.23 7.63
N SER A 22 -3.94 -2.12 8.37
CA SER A 22 -4.55 -3.29 8.98
C SER A 22 -3.59 -3.91 10.00
N ASN A 23 -4.10 -4.60 11.03
CA ASN A 23 -3.24 -5.36 11.94
C ASN A 23 -2.94 -6.79 11.45
N SER A 24 -3.46 -7.18 10.29
CA SER A 24 -3.33 -8.53 9.72
C SER A 24 -3.05 -8.48 8.22
N LEU A 25 -2.11 -9.32 7.79
CA LEU A 25 -1.79 -9.55 6.37
C LEU A 25 -3.02 -10.07 5.60
N ASP A 26 -3.82 -10.94 6.21
CA ASP A 26 -5.02 -11.49 5.57
C ASP A 26 -6.06 -10.39 5.33
N VAL A 27 -6.34 -9.58 6.36
CA VAL A 27 -7.26 -8.44 6.26
C VAL A 27 -6.76 -7.43 5.23
N ALA A 28 -5.46 -7.14 5.20
CA ALA A 28 -4.86 -6.25 4.20
C ALA A 28 -5.02 -6.79 2.77
N SER A 29 -4.80 -8.09 2.57
CA SER A 29 -4.95 -8.75 1.27
C SER A 29 -6.40 -8.73 0.79
N ARG A 30 -7.36 -8.92 1.70
CA ARG A 30 -8.81 -8.82 1.41
C ARG A 30 -9.24 -7.40 1.07
N LEU A 31 -8.74 -6.41 1.82
CA LEU A 31 -8.98 -4.99 1.54
C LEU A 31 -8.41 -4.60 0.16
N PHE A 32 -7.19 -5.02 -0.16
CA PHE A 32 -6.60 -4.81 -1.47
C PHE A 32 -7.45 -5.42 -2.58
N ALA A 33 -7.86 -6.68 -2.46
CA ALA A 33 -8.68 -7.34 -3.48
C ALA A 33 -10.01 -6.62 -3.72
N GLY A 34 -10.68 -6.16 -2.65
CA GLY A 34 -11.93 -5.40 -2.77
C GLY A 34 -11.75 -4.02 -3.43
N LEU A 35 -10.69 -3.30 -3.07
CA LEU A 35 -10.37 -1.99 -3.66
C LEU A 35 -9.93 -2.12 -5.12
N ALA A 36 -9.10 -3.11 -5.44
CA ALA A 36 -8.68 -3.39 -6.82
C ALA A 36 -9.87 -3.77 -7.70
N GLY A 37 -10.78 -4.63 -7.19
CA GLY A 37 -11.99 -5.02 -7.91
C GLY A 37 -12.98 -3.87 -8.20
N THR A 38 -12.88 -2.75 -7.46
CA THR A 38 -13.73 -1.56 -7.64
C THR A 38 -13.01 -0.39 -8.33
N SER A 39 -11.73 -0.55 -8.70
CA SER A 39 -10.89 0.52 -9.25
C SER A 39 -11.21 0.90 -10.70
N GLY A 40 -12.07 0.15 -11.39
CA GLY A 40 -12.40 0.37 -12.79
C GLY A 40 -11.25 -0.01 -13.74
N PRO A 41 -11.31 0.41 -15.03
CA PRO A 41 -10.27 0.06 -16.00
C PRO A 41 -8.95 0.81 -15.73
N GLY A 42 -7.84 0.17 -16.09
CA GLY A 42 -6.49 0.73 -15.97
C GLY A 42 -5.65 0.04 -14.89
N ASN A 43 -4.45 0.57 -14.67
CA ASN A 43 -3.49 -0.01 -13.73
C ASN A 43 -3.86 0.28 -12.26
N VAL A 44 -3.51 -0.63 -11.35
CA VAL A 44 -3.58 -0.38 -9.90
C VAL A 44 -2.18 -0.11 -9.38
N HIS A 45 -2.02 1.02 -8.70
CA HIS A 45 -0.75 1.45 -8.11
C HIS A 45 -0.85 1.53 -6.60
N LEU A 46 0.20 1.14 -5.89
CA LEU A 46 0.33 1.31 -4.45
C LEU A 46 1.81 1.30 -4.06
N ASP A 47 2.17 2.09 -3.06
CA ASP A 47 3.54 2.17 -2.56
C ASP A 47 3.64 1.32 -1.29
N VAL A 48 4.35 0.20 -1.37
CA VAL A 48 4.48 -0.78 -0.28
C VAL A 48 5.78 -0.51 0.49
N PRO A 49 5.73 -0.31 1.82
CA PRO A 49 6.95 -0.21 2.62
C PRO A 49 7.79 -1.49 2.53
N GLU A 50 9.12 -1.35 2.58
CA GLU A 50 10.06 -2.49 2.66
C GLU A 50 9.73 -3.45 3.81
N THR A 51 9.21 -2.92 4.93
CA THR A 51 8.81 -3.71 6.10
C THR A 51 7.62 -4.66 5.83
N SER A 52 6.91 -4.49 4.70
CA SER A 52 5.70 -5.24 4.34
C SER A 52 5.98 -6.29 3.25
N GLY A 53 7.14 -6.95 3.32
CA GLY A 53 7.59 -7.93 2.31
C GLY A 53 6.63 -9.10 2.05
N GLN A 54 5.94 -9.61 3.08
CA GLN A 54 4.94 -10.67 2.88
C GLN A 54 3.75 -10.19 2.06
N PHE A 55 3.35 -8.92 2.20
CA PHE A 55 2.29 -8.33 1.41
C PHE A 55 2.76 -8.06 -0.02
N ALA A 56 4.00 -7.57 -0.20
CA ALA A 56 4.60 -7.46 -1.53
C ALA A 56 4.55 -8.80 -2.29
N ALA A 57 4.89 -9.91 -1.63
CA ALA A 57 4.79 -11.25 -2.23
C ALA A 57 3.35 -11.65 -2.63
N ARG A 58 2.34 -11.24 -1.83
CA ARG A 58 0.92 -11.45 -2.18
C ARG A 58 0.51 -10.64 -3.41
N LEU A 59 0.95 -9.38 -3.50
CA LEU A 59 0.68 -8.52 -4.65
C LEU A 59 1.33 -9.08 -5.93
N THR A 60 2.56 -9.56 -5.84
CA THR A 60 3.24 -10.24 -6.96
C THR A 60 2.49 -11.49 -7.39
N SER A 61 2.01 -12.29 -6.43
CA SER A 61 1.16 -13.46 -6.73
C SER A 61 -0.19 -13.08 -7.36
N ALA A 62 -0.65 -11.84 -7.14
CA ALA A 62 -1.85 -11.27 -7.75
C ALA A 62 -1.59 -10.57 -9.10
N GLY A 63 -0.36 -10.65 -9.63
CA GLY A 63 0.02 -10.11 -10.93
C GLY A 63 0.53 -8.66 -10.92
N LEU A 64 0.83 -8.09 -9.74
CA LEU A 64 1.47 -6.78 -9.66
C LEU A 64 2.98 -6.92 -9.76
N GLU A 65 3.62 -5.97 -10.42
CA GLU A 65 5.06 -5.93 -10.62
C GLU A 65 5.66 -4.68 -9.95
N PRO A 66 6.91 -4.74 -9.44
CA PRO A 66 7.61 -3.56 -8.96
C PRO A 66 7.75 -2.51 -10.07
N GLY A 67 7.23 -1.30 -9.83
CA GLY A 67 7.33 -0.20 -10.79
C GLY A 67 8.61 0.62 -10.63
N PHE A 68 8.87 1.09 -9.41
CA PHE A 68 10.09 1.81 -9.03
C PHE A 68 10.31 1.68 -7.52
N GLU A 69 11.50 2.07 -7.08
CA GLU A 69 11.87 2.11 -5.67
C GLU A 69 12.20 3.54 -5.24
N THR A 70 11.91 3.83 -3.97
CA THR A 70 12.28 5.09 -3.31
C THR A 70 12.60 4.83 -1.86
N ALA A 71 13.39 5.71 -1.25
CA ALA A 71 13.81 5.60 0.13
C ALA A 71 13.16 6.71 0.96
N ARG A 72 12.62 6.33 2.13
CA ARG A 72 12.23 7.31 3.15
C ARG A 72 13.50 7.82 3.84
N MET A 73 13.79 9.11 3.70
CA MET A 73 15.01 9.74 4.21
C MET A 73 14.71 10.75 5.31
N TYR A 74 15.62 10.88 6.28
CA TYR A 74 15.55 11.88 7.34
C TYR A 74 16.87 12.63 7.45
N ARG A 75 16.80 13.95 7.70
CA ARG A 75 17.97 14.72 8.08
C ARG A 75 18.21 14.55 9.58
N GLY A 76 19.31 13.89 9.95
CA GLY A 76 19.64 13.59 11.34
C GLY A 76 19.04 12.26 11.81
N LYS A 77 18.71 12.15 13.10
CA LYS A 77 18.15 10.92 13.67
C LYS A 77 16.73 10.69 13.12
N ALA A 78 16.51 9.50 12.56
CA ALA A 78 15.18 9.10 12.12
C ALA A 78 14.18 9.07 13.30
N PRO A 79 12.94 9.56 13.12
CA PRO A 79 11.89 9.46 14.13
C PRO A 79 11.50 7.99 14.35
N GLN A 80 11.04 7.70 15.57
CA GLN A 80 10.50 6.39 15.89
C GLN A 80 9.04 6.33 15.41
N LEU A 81 8.81 5.66 14.29
CA LEU A 81 7.49 5.49 13.70
C LEU A 81 6.98 4.06 13.93
N ALA A 82 5.69 3.94 14.28
CA ALA A 82 5.01 2.66 14.26
C ALA A 82 4.72 2.27 12.80
N GLN A 83 5.58 1.43 12.23
CA GLN A 83 5.39 0.88 10.88
C GLN A 83 4.49 -0.36 10.87
N SER A 84 4.17 -0.90 12.06
CA SER A 84 3.27 -2.05 12.19
C SER A 84 1.90 -1.71 11.61
N GLY A 85 1.44 -2.56 10.70
CA GLY A 85 0.12 -2.46 10.09
C GLY A 85 0.01 -1.48 8.93
N VAL A 86 1.13 -0.97 8.40
CA VAL A 86 1.17 -0.20 7.16
C VAL A 86 1.49 -1.11 5.98
N PHE A 87 0.51 -1.36 5.13
CA PHE A 87 0.65 -2.24 3.95
C PHE A 87 0.77 -1.44 2.65
N ALA A 88 0.18 -0.25 2.59
CA ALA A 88 0.49 0.76 1.58
C ALA A 88 0.49 2.14 2.24
N ILE A 89 1.47 2.98 1.91
CA ILE A 89 1.54 4.34 2.45
C ILE A 89 0.51 5.24 1.77
N THR A 90 0.20 6.37 2.41
CA THR A 90 -0.78 7.33 1.89
C THR A 90 -0.30 7.93 0.56
N THR A 91 0.91 8.49 0.56
CA THR A 91 1.53 9.11 -0.63
C THR A 91 3.01 9.42 -0.37
N LEU A 92 3.84 9.46 -1.41
CA LEU A 92 5.28 9.72 -1.28
C LEU A 92 5.59 11.16 -0.81
N GLU A 93 4.73 12.11 -1.14
CA GLU A 93 4.91 13.55 -0.90
C GLU A 93 4.64 13.95 0.56
N LEU A 94 3.78 13.21 1.25
CA LEU A 94 3.37 13.50 2.63
C LEU A 94 3.84 12.44 3.62
N GLY A 95 4.35 11.31 3.11
CA GLY A 95 4.93 10.22 3.89
C GLY A 95 3.92 9.41 4.65
#